data_AF-A0A8T5U5E8-F1
#
_entry.id   AF-A0A8T5U5E8-F1
#
_cell.length_a   1.000
_cell.length_b   1.000
_cell.length_c   1.000
_cell.angle_alpha   90.00
_cell.angle_beta   90.00
_cell.angle_gamma   90.00
#
_symmetry.space_group_name_H-M   'P 1'
#
loop_
_entity.id
_entity.type
_entity.pdbx_description
1 polymer ?
#
loop_
_entity_poly.entity_id
_entity_poly.type
_entity_poly.pdbx_seq_one_letter_code
_entity_poly.pdbx_strand_id
1 'polypeptide(L)'
;MFFSSSHCGPCLPIEEMLKRINISMFGKKLYIEKIDVEKHYQLTKEYKVTSLPTIIIADRILSNVISEEDIIDAILYGFISSVKIL
;
A
#
# COMPACT_ATOMS: atom_id res chain seq x y z
N MET A 1 -3.82 2.23 -0.24
CA MET A 1 -4.56 1.00 0.11
C MET A 1 -3.60 -0.16 0.21
N PHE A 2 -3.78 -1.05 1.19
CA PHE A 2 -2.99 -2.26 1.39
C PHE A 2 -3.90 -3.49 1.38
N PHE A 3 -3.85 -4.27 0.31
CA PHE A 3 -4.63 -5.50 0.14
C PHE A 3 -3.88 -6.67 0.78
N SER A 4 -4.57 -7.39 1.68
CA SER A 4 -4.04 -8.46 2.51
C SER A 4 -5.12 -9.54 2.73
N SER A 5 -4.74 -10.67 3.33
CA SER A 5 -5.66 -11.62 3.95
C SER A 5 -5.14 -12.10 5.31
N SER A 6 -5.97 -12.78 6.09
CA SER A 6 -5.57 -13.49 7.32
C SER A 6 -4.58 -14.62 7.06
N HIS A 7 -4.64 -15.22 5.86
CA HIS A 7 -3.80 -16.34 5.41
C HIS A 7 -2.66 -15.91 4.49
N CYS A 8 -2.10 -14.70 4.71
CA CYS A 8 -1.00 -14.17 3.93
C CYS A 8 0.26 -14.00 4.78
N GLY A 9 1.11 -15.02 4.81
CA GLY A 9 2.42 -14.95 5.48
C GLY A 9 3.28 -13.76 5.02
N PRO A 10 3.42 -13.52 3.71
CA PRO A 10 4.21 -12.39 3.20
C PRO A 10 3.63 -11.00 3.53
N CYS A 11 2.37 -10.89 3.98
CA CYS A 11 1.74 -9.60 4.29
C CYS A 11 2.24 -9.01 5.62
N LEU A 12 2.64 -9.84 6.58
CA LEU A 12 3.11 -9.40 7.90
C LEU A 12 4.31 -8.44 7.85
N PRO A 13 5.43 -8.75 7.16
CA PRO A 13 6.55 -7.82 7.08
C PRO A 13 6.20 -6.51 6.39
N ILE A 14 5.32 -6.55 5.37
CA ILE A 14 4.85 -5.35 4.67
C ILE A 14 4.00 -4.47 5.58
N GLU A 15 3.14 -5.07 6.41
CA GLU A 15 2.35 -4.34 7.40
C GLU A 15 3.25 -3.62 8.42
N GLU A 16 4.31 -4.28 8.90
CA GLU A 16 5.29 -3.66 9.80
C GLU A 16 6.10 -2.55 9.11
N MET A 17 6.46 -2.71 7.84
CA MET A 17 7.11 -1.67 7.04
C MET A 17 6.22 -0.43 6.91
N LEU A 18 4.95 -0.62 6.53
CA LEU A 18 3.97 0.46 6.40
C LEU A 18 3.78 1.21 7.73
N LYS A 19 3.71 0.51 8.86
CA LYS A 19 3.66 1.12 10.20
C LYS A 19 4.91 1.95 10.50
N ARG A 20 6.10 1.41 10.24
CA ARG A 20 7.37 2.12 10.46
C ARG A 20 7.46 3.38 9.60
N ILE A 21 7.20 3.29 8.30
CA ILE A 21 7.21 4.44 7.39
C ILE A 21 6.25 5.53 7.89
N ASN A 22 5.01 5.16 8.23
CA ASN A 22 4.02 6.11 8.70
C ASN A 22 4.46 6.84 9.98
N ILE A 23 5.02 6.10 10.95
CA ILE A 23 5.47 6.68 12.21
C ILE A 23 6.73 7.52 12.02
N SER A 24 7.78 6.95 11.44
CA SER A 24 9.13 7.51 11.43
C SER A 24 9.30 8.65 10.42
N MET A 25 8.65 8.57 9.25
CA MET A 25 8.84 9.55 8.17
C MET A 25 7.69 10.53 8.06
N PHE A 26 6.46 10.07 8.30
CA PHE A 26 5.26 10.87 8.06
C PHE A 26 4.54 11.28 9.35
N GLY A 27 5.07 10.96 10.54
CA GLY A 27 4.52 11.41 11.82
C GLY A 27 3.06 10.99 12.04
N LYS A 28 2.70 9.77 11.64
CA LYS A 28 1.34 9.19 11.68
C LYS A 28 0.30 9.90 10.81
N LYS A 29 0.73 10.60 9.77
CA LYS A 29 -0.17 11.33 8.86
C LYS A 29 -0.63 10.51 7.65
N LEU A 30 -0.04 9.34 7.39
CA LEU A 30 -0.53 8.48 6.31
C LEU A 30 -1.79 7.75 6.77
N TYR A 31 -2.85 7.89 5.98
CA TYR A 31 -4.01 7.02 6.08
C TYR A 31 -3.76 5.74 5.27
N ILE A 32 -3.64 4.62 5.96
CA ILE A 32 -3.37 3.31 5.36
C ILE A 32 -4.61 2.44 5.54
N GLU A 33 -5.45 2.40 4.52
CA GLU A 33 -6.59 1.51 4.49
C GLU A 33 -6.13 0.07 4.22
N LYS A 34 -6.32 -0.81 5.20
CA LYS A 34 -6.07 -2.26 5.07
C LYS A 34 -7.34 -2.94 4.57
N ILE A 35 -7.24 -3.59 3.42
CA ILE A 35 -8.36 -4.25 2.74
C ILE A 35 -8.15 -5.75 2.84
N ASP A 36 -9.09 -6.42 3.50
CA ASP A 36 -9.15 -7.88 3.54
C ASP A 36 -9.83 -8.38 2.25
N VAL A 37 -9.07 -9.05 1.38
CA VAL A 37 -9.56 -9.51 0.07
C VAL A 37 -10.64 -10.58 0.17
N GLU A 38 -10.69 -11.31 1.28
CA GLU A 38 -11.72 -12.35 1.51
C GLU A 38 -13.08 -11.70 1.79
N LYS A 39 -13.08 -10.47 2.33
CA LYS A 39 -14.29 -9.72 2.68
C LYS A 39 -14.70 -8.69 1.62
N HIS A 40 -13.77 -8.28 0.75
CA HIS A 40 -13.98 -7.18 -0.20
C HIS A 40 -13.75 -7.60 -1.65
N TYR A 41 -14.33 -8.73 -2.06
CA TYR A 41 -14.11 -9.32 -3.39
C TYR A 41 -14.39 -8.37 -4.57
N GLN A 42 -15.42 -7.52 -4.47
CA GLN A 42 -15.74 -6.55 -5.53
C GLN A 42 -14.62 -5.51 -5.68
N LEU A 43 -14.12 -4.97 -4.57
CA LEU A 43 -13.02 -4.01 -4.54
C LEU A 43 -11.72 -4.63 -5.06
N THR A 44 -11.41 -5.86 -4.64
CA THR A 44 -10.26 -6.64 -5.15
C THR A 44 -10.29 -6.76 -6.68
N LYS A 45 -11.48 -7.01 -7.26
CA LYS A 45 -11.67 -7.07 -8.71
C LYS A 45 -11.51 -5.72 -9.39
N GLU A 46 -12.11 -4.67 -8.83
CA GLU A 46 -12.07 -3.31 -9.36
C GLU A 46 -10.61 -2.83 -9.52
N TYR A 47 -9.81 -3.06 -8.49
CA TYR A 47 -8.38 -2.73 -8.47
C TYR A 47 -7.47 -3.79 -9.13
N LYS A 48 -8.05 -4.83 -9.73
CA LYS A 48 -7.33 -5.91 -10.43
C LYS A 48 -6.21 -6.54 -9.58
N VAL A 49 -6.46 -6.72 -8.29
CA VAL A 49 -5.49 -7.33 -7.37
C VAL A 49 -5.42 -8.84 -7.64
N THR A 50 -4.28 -9.29 -8.17
CA THR A 50 -4.06 -10.71 -8.55
C THR A 50 -3.13 -11.47 -7.61
N SER A 51 -2.40 -10.78 -6.74
CA SER A 51 -1.51 -11.40 -5.75
C SER A 51 -1.53 -10.62 -4.43
N LEU A 52 -1.11 -11.30 -3.36
CA LEU A 52 -0.93 -10.71 -2.05
C LEU A 52 0.55 -10.80 -1.63
N PRO A 53 1.06 -9.80 -0.90
CA PRO A 53 0.44 -8.50 -0.65
C PRO A 53 0.38 -7.64 -1.93
N THR A 54 -0.59 -6.72 -1.99
CA THR A 54 -0.62 -5.65 -2.99
C THR A 54 -0.81 -4.30 -2.28
N ILE A 55 0.03 -3.31 -2.62
CA ILE A 55 -0.10 -1.94 -2.14
C ILE A 55 -0.42 -1.04 -3.33
N ILE A 56 -1.44 -0.21 -3.18
CA ILE A 56 -1.82 0.79 -4.19
C ILE A 56 -1.66 2.18 -3.56
N ILE A 57 -0.81 3.01 -4.16
CA ILE A 57 -0.53 4.39 -3.76
C ILE A 57 -0.65 5.26 -5.02
N ALA A 58 -1.60 6.19 -5.02
CA ALA A 58 -1.97 6.96 -6.21
C ALA A 58 -2.26 6.02 -7.40
N ASP A 59 -1.53 6.17 -8.50
CA ASP A 59 -1.60 5.36 -9.73
C ASP A 59 -0.62 4.17 -9.73
N ARG A 60 0.18 3.99 -8.67
CA ARG A 60 1.18 2.93 -8.57
C ARG A 60 0.66 1.71 -7.82
N ILE A 61 0.93 0.54 -8.40
CA ILE A 61 0.64 -0.77 -7.82
C ILE A 61 1.97 -1.47 -7.52
N LEU A 62 2.18 -1.84 -6.27
CA LEU A 62 3.33 -2.62 -5.80
C LEU A 62 2.86 -4.01 -5.40
N SER A 63 3.50 -5.06 -5.91
CA SER A 63 3.12 -6.46 -5.65
C SER A 63 4.35 -7.38 -5.62
N ASN A 64 4.24 -8.53 -4.96
CA ASN A 64 5.27 -9.56 -4.83
C ASN A 64 6.47 -9.18 -3.94
N VAL A 65 7.54 -8.64 -4.53
CA VAL A 65 8.76 -8.22 -3.82
C VAL A 65 8.67 -6.72 -3.63
N ILE A 66 8.37 -6.29 -2.42
CA ILE A 66 8.17 -4.89 -2.07
C ILE A 66 9.22 -4.51 -1.03
N SER A 67 10.11 -3.58 -1.37
CA SER A 67 11.10 -3.02 -0.44
C SER A 67 10.56 -1.79 0.29
N GLU A 68 11.28 -1.33 1.32
CA GLU A 68 10.88 -0.12 2.06
C GLU A 68 11.01 1.12 1.17
N GLU A 69 12.06 1.14 0.35
CA GLU A 69 12.35 2.19 -0.63
C GLU A 69 11.24 2.31 -1.68
N ASP A 70 10.76 1.19 -2.24
CA ASP A 70 9.66 1.19 -3.22
C ASP A 70 8.39 1.89 -2.67
N ILE A 71 8.08 1.64 -1.40
CA ILE A 71 6.91 2.22 -0.74
C ILE A 71 7.12 3.72 -0.53
N ILE A 72 8.31 4.13 -0.07
CA ILE A 72 8.65 5.54 0.15
C ILE A 72 8.58 6.32 -1.17
N ASP A 73 9.20 5.80 -2.22
CA ASP A 73 9.20 6.43 -3.54
C ASP A 73 7.78 6.58 -4.10
N ALA A 74 6.95 5.54 -3.96
CA ALA A 74 5.55 5.62 -4.36
C ALA A 74 4.76 6.67 -3.58
N ILE A 75 4.99 6.80 -2.27
CA ILE A 75 4.36 7.83 -1.43
C ILE A 75 4.80 9.23 -1.88
N LEU A 76 6.10 9.45 -2.05
CA LEU A 76 6.65 10.74 -2.46
C LEU A 76 6.15 11.12 -3.85
N TYR A 77 6.16 10.19 -4.80
CA TYR A 77 5.59 10.39 -6.12
C TYR A 77 4.10 10.75 -6.06
N GLY A 78 3.32 10.06 -5.22
CA GLY A 78 1.91 10.35 -4.99
C GLY A 78 1.68 11.77 -4.47
N PHE A 79 2.52 12.26 -3.56
CA PHE A 79 2.45 13.65 -3.10
C PHE A 79 2.79 14.65 -4.21
N ILE A 80 3.90 14.43 -4.93
CA ILE A 80 4.37 15.35 -5.98
C ILE A 80 3.34 15.42 -7.12
N SER A 81 2.81 14.29 -7.57
CA SER A 81 1.80 14.24 -8.63
C SER A 81 0.45 14.86 -8.23
N SER A 82 0.11 14.84 -6.94
CA SER A 82 -1.10 15.47 -6.41
C SER A 82 -1.01 16.99 -6.34
N VAL A 83 0.20 17.53 -6.24
CA VAL A 83 0.45 18.97 -6.37
C VAL A 83 0.47 19.29 -7.87
N LYS A 84 -0.71 19.58 -8.44
CA LYS A 84 -0.79 20.29 -9.72
C LYS A 84 0.10 21.51 -9.62
N ILE A 85 1.23 21.51 -10.34
CA ILE A 85 2.02 22.71 -10.52
C ILE A 85 1.06 23.72 -11.16
N LEU A 86 0.78 24.78 -10.39
CA LEU A 86 -0.10 25.90 -10.74
C LEU A 86 0.20 26.46 -12.13
#